data_AF-A0A4R4ZI19-F1
#
_entry.id   AF-A0A4R4ZI19-F1
#
_cell.length_a   1.000
_cell.length_b   1.000
_cell.length_c   1.000
_cell.angle_alpha   90.00
_cell.angle_beta   90.00
_cell.angle_gamma   90.00
#
_symmetry.space_group_name_H-M   'P 1'
#
loop_
_entity.id
_entity.type
_entity.pdbx_description
1 polymer ?
#
loop_
_entity_poly.entity_id
_entity_poly.type
_entity_poly.pdbx_seq_one_letter_code
_entity_poly.pdbx_strand_id
1 'polypeptide(L)'
;MWVSRSSSSIRPSCPLARHWQSRARTFAREYALPIGHQLDLMPAKDVIVLGSPYFGFMSKTREDFLHLSAPQDLGGFGLTCIEEYVVLEELATGDAALATRLFITPLVFLYAYNLGSPELIEELAAPFYRGQRPDWLGCFAITDANHGSDVIAAHTRIFPRTNGS
;
A
#
# COMPACT_ATOMS: atom_id res chain seq x y z
N MET A 1 -28.47 -5.47 -1.19
CA MET A 1 -29.16 -4.85 -2.33
C MET A 1 -28.52 -3.48 -2.58
N TRP A 2 -27.43 -3.43 -3.35
CA TRP A 2 -26.86 -2.17 -3.79
C TRP A 2 -27.62 -1.70 -5.01
N VAL A 3 -28.30 -0.57 -4.86
CA VAL A 3 -29.10 0.06 -5.91
C VAL A 3 -28.19 0.37 -7.10
N SER A 4 -28.60 -0.04 -8.30
CA SER A 4 -28.04 0.44 -9.56
C SER A 4 -28.35 1.94 -9.69
N ARG A 5 -27.64 2.79 -8.95
CA ARG A 5 -27.71 4.23 -9.15
C ARG A 5 -26.84 4.54 -10.36
N SER A 6 -27.45 5.13 -11.37
CA SER A 6 -26.77 6.00 -12.33
C SER A 6 -26.18 7.19 -11.54
N SER A 7 -25.06 6.96 -10.85
CA SER A 7 -24.41 8.01 -10.10
C SER A 7 -23.63 8.88 -11.09
N SER A 8 -23.91 10.18 -11.04
CA SER A 8 -22.93 11.23 -11.19
C SER A 8 -21.80 11.00 -10.15
N SER A 9 -21.05 9.92 -10.33
CA SER A 9 -19.88 9.58 -9.52
C SER A 9 -18.81 10.61 -9.79
N ILE A 10 -18.02 10.92 -8.77
CA ILE A 10 -16.76 11.65 -8.89
C ILE A 10 -15.90 10.85 -9.87
N ARG A 11 -15.97 11.21 -11.15
CA ARG A 11 -15.15 10.62 -12.21
C ARG A 11 -14.01 11.58 -12.46
N PRO A 12 -12.76 11.14 -12.37
CA PRO A 12 -11.62 11.97 -12.74
C PRO A 12 -11.80 12.51 -14.16
N SER A 13 -11.54 13.81 -14.35
CA SER A 13 -11.52 14.43 -15.67
C SER A 13 -10.26 14.02 -16.47
N CYS A 14 -9.19 13.62 -15.78
CA CYS A 14 -7.96 13.10 -16.38
C CYS A 14 -8.15 11.67 -16.94
N PRO A 15 -7.76 11.41 -18.21
CA PRO A 15 -7.81 10.07 -18.79
C PRO A 15 -6.99 9.02 -18.04
N LEU A 16 -5.81 9.41 -17.52
CA LEU A 16 -4.93 8.52 -16.76
C LEU A 16 -5.58 8.05 -15.48
N ALA A 17 -6.18 8.96 -14.71
CA ALA A 17 -6.88 8.62 -13.49
C ALA A 17 -8.12 7.73 -13.77
N ARG A 18 -8.86 7.96 -14.86
CA ARG A 18 -9.95 7.05 -15.27
C ARG A 18 -9.45 5.65 -15.62
N HIS A 19 -8.30 5.55 -16.28
CA HIS A 19 -7.69 4.27 -16.60
C HIS A 19 -7.41 3.46 -15.33
N TRP A 20 -6.74 4.07 -14.34
CA TRP A 20 -6.43 3.43 -13.07
C TRP A 20 -7.66 3.14 -12.21
N GLN A 21 -8.65 4.05 -12.18
CA GLN A 21 -9.94 3.80 -11.51
C GLN A 21 -10.64 2.57 -12.09
N SER A 22 -10.71 2.46 -13.42
CA SER A 22 -11.34 1.32 -14.10
C SER A 22 -10.59 0.01 -13.84
N ARG A 23 -9.25 0.04 -13.88
CA ARG A 23 -8.41 -1.11 -13.52
C ARG A 23 -8.65 -1.56 -12.09
N ALA A 24 -8.64 -0.62 -11.13
CA ALA A 24 -8.90 -0.91 -9.73
C ALA A 24 -10.28 -1.52 -9.51
N ARG A 25 -11.33 -1.00 -10.16
CA ARG A 25 -12.69 -1.55 -10.07
C ARG A 25 -12.77 -3.01 -10.52
N THR A 26 -12.14 -3.33 -11.65
CA THR A 26 -12.10 -4.69 -12.18
C THR A 26 -11.27 -5.59 -11.26
N PHE A 27 -10.08 -5.14 -10.85
CA PHE A 27 -9.21 -5.89 -9.93
C PHE A 27 -9.88 -6.16 -8.58
N ALA A 28 -10.59 -5.17 -8.02
CA ALA A 28 -11.32 -5.27 -6.77
C ALA A 28 -12.37 -6.38 -6.84
N ARG A 29 -13.23 -6.34 -7.87
CA ARG A 29 -14.31 -7.31 -8.06
C ARG A 29 -13.81 -8.72 -8.38
N GLU A 30 -12.82 -8.84 -9.26
CA GLU A 30 -12.44 -10.13 -9.85
C GLU A 30 -11.30 -10.83 -9.11
N TYR A 31 -10.51 -10.09 -8.34
CA TYR A 31 -9.35 -10.64 -7.64
C TYR A 31 -9.29 -10.29 -6.16
N ALA A 32 -9.41 -9.01 -5.78
CA ALA A 32 -9.27 -8.63 -4.37
C ALA A 32 -10.40 -9.21 -3.50
N LEU A 33 -11.65 -9.12 -3.95
CA LEU A 33 -12.82 -9.64 -3.23
C LEU A 33 -12.73 -11.15 -2.93
N PRO A 34 -12.48 -12.05 -3.90
CA PRO A 34 -12.39 -13.48 -3.60
C PRO A 34 -11.17 -13.82 -2.72
N ILE A 35 -10.03 -13.11 -2.90
CA ILE A 35 -8.85 -13.31 -2.05
C ILE A 35 -9.11 -12.82 -0.62
N GLY A 36 -9.71 -11.64 -0.45
CA GLY A 36 -10.08 -11.09 0.86
C GLY A 36 -10.98 -12.06 1.62
N HIS A 37 -12.05 -12.53 0.98
CA HIS A 37 -12.93 -13.55 1.57
C HIS A 37 -12.20 -14.85 1.93
N GLN A 38 -11.26 -15.31 1.10
CA GLN A 38 -10.44 -16.48 1.44
C GLN A 38 -9.57 -16.22 2.68
N LEU A 39 -8.92 -15.05 2.75
CA LEU A 39 -8.04 -14.67 3.85
C LEU A 39 -8.80 -14.48 5.18
N ASP A 40 -10.01 -13.91 5.14
CA ASP A 40 -10.86 -13.72 6.33
C ASP A 40 -11.26 -15.05 6.99
N LEU A 41 -11.33 -16.12 6.22
CA LEU A 41 -11.63 -17.47 6.73
C LEU A 41 -10.39 -18.23 7.22
N MET A 42 -9.18 -17.73 6.94
CA MET A 42 -7.94 -18.37 7.35
C MET A 42 -7.57 -17.99 8.79
N PRO A 43 -7.00 -18.93 9.58
CA PRO A 43 -6.32 -18.56 10.82
C PRO A 43 -5.18 -17.56 10.53
N ALA A 44 -5.05 -16.51 11.35
CA ALA A 44 -4.07 -15.45 11.11
C ALA A 44 -2.62 -15.96 10.98
N LYS A 45 -2.26 -17.01 11.73
CA LYS A 45 -0.94 -17.65 11.64
C LYS A 45 -0.66 -18.27 10.26
N ASP A 46 -1.70 -18.68 9.53
CA ASP A 46 -1.59 -19.31 8.21
C ASP A 46 -1.56 -18.26 7.10
N VAL A 47 -2.15 -17.08 7.34
CA VAL A 47 -2.09 -15.92 6.43
C VAL A 47 -0.64 -15.44 6.23
N ILE A 48 0.18 -15.47 7.27
CA ILE A 48 1.57 -14.99 7.23
C ILE A 48 2.58 -16.06 6.80
N VAL A 49 2.14 -17.28 6.48
CA VAL A 49 3.02 -18.32 5.92
C VAL A 49 3.41 -17.93 4.50
N LEU A 50 4.70 -18.04 4.17
CA LEU A 50 5.19 -17.79 2.80
C LEU A 50 4.44 -18.68 1.81
N GLY A 51 3.98 -18.09 0.71
CA GLY A 51 3.15 -18.77 -0.29
C GLY A 51 1.65 -18.78 0.01
N SER A 52 1.21 -18.17 1.10
CA SER A 52 -0.22 -17.93 1.34
C SER A 52 -0.84 -17.05 0.23
N PRO A 53 -2.18 -17.05 0.09
CA PRO A 53 -2.87 -16.16 -0.86
C PRO A 53 -2.53 -14.68 -0.66
N TYR A 54 -2.15 -14.28 0.56
CA TYR A 54 -1.74 -12.91 0.88
C TYR A 54 -0.46 -12.52 0.12
N PHE A 55 0.58 -13.36 0.14
CA PHE A 55 1.80 -13.09 -0.61
C PHE A 55 1.57 -13.16 -2.13
N GLY A 56 0.70 -14.05 -2.58
CA GLY A 56 0.25 -14.08 -3.98
C GLY A 56 -0.45 -12.79 -4.41
N PHE A 57 -1.27 -12.21 -3.53
CA PHE A 57 -1.88 -10.91 -3.74
C PHE A 57 -0.84 -9.79 -3.84
N MET A 58 0.08 -9.69 -2.87
CA MET A 58 1.12 -8.65 -2.88
C MET A 58 2.04 -8.75 -4.11
N SER A 59 2.37 -9.97 -4.54
CA SER A 59 3.14 -10.20 -5.77
C SER A 59 2.39 -9.72 -7.02
N LYS A 60 1.08 -9.96 -7.11
CA LYS A 60 0.26 -9.56 -8.26
C LYS A 60 0.11 -8.05 -8.39
N THR A 61 0.19 -7.30 -7.29
CA THR A 61 0.03 -5.83 -7.28
C THR A 61 1.33 -5.06 -7.37
N ARG A 62 2.47 -5.78 -7.47
CA ARG A 62 3.83 -5.22 -7.40
C ARG A 62 4.10 -4.09 -8.39
N GLU A 63 3.76 -4.30 -9.66
CA GLU A 63 4.00 -3.34 -10.75
C GLU A 63 2.80 -2.39 -10.99
N ASP A 64 1.70 -2.62 -10.28
CA ASP A 64 0.46 -1.86 -10.42
C ASP A 64 0.26 -0.99 -9.15
N PHE A 65 -0.59 -1.44 -8.24
CA PHE A 65 -1.13 -0.58 -7.19
C PHE A 65 -0.13 -0.19 -6.09
N LEU A 66 1.02 -0.88 -5.98
CA LEU A 66 2.10 -0.43 -5.08
C LEU A 66 2.87 0.81 -5.59
N HIS A 67 2.63 1.20 -6.85
CA HIS A 67 3.30 2.35 -7.48
C HIS A 67 2.39 3.59 -7.58
N LEU A 68 1.17 3.55 -7.02
CA LEU A 68 0.24 4.68 -7.06
C LEU A 68 0.84 5.97 -6.48
N SER A 69 1.52 5.85 -5.34
CA SER A 69 2.17 6.97 -4.62
C SER A 69 3.67 7.08 -4.87
N ALA A 70 4.22 6.29 -5.81
CA ALA A 70 5.64 6.31 -6.09
C ALA A 70 6.07 7.66 -6.72
N PRO A 71 7.29 8.13 -6.42
CA PRO A 71 7.88 9.25 -7.15
C PRO A 71 7.98 8.95 -8.66
N GLN A 72 7.78 9.96 -9.52
CA GLN A 72 7.79 9.77 -10.98
C GLN A 72 9.14 9.29 -11.51
N ASP A 73 10.24 9.77 -10.95
CA ASP A 73 11.61 9.35 -11.26
C ASP A 73 11.92 7.92 -10.78
N LEU A 74 11.08 7.37 -9.90
CA LEU A 74 11.11 5.97 -9.46
C LEU A 74 9.97 5.14 -10.07
N GLY A 75 9.32 5.61 -11.14
CA GLY A 75 8.33 4.83 -11.89
C GLY A 75 6.89 4.95 -11.39
N GLY A 76 6.58 5.98 -10.60
CA GLY A 76 5.20 6.31 -10.25
C GLY A 76 4.38 6.84 -11.41
N PHE A 77 3.07 6.65 -11.31
CA PHE A 77 2.16 6.98 -12.42
C PHE A 77 1.91 8.48 -12.59
N GLY A 78 2.32 9.32 -11.63
CA GLY A 78 2.09 10.75 -11.71
C GLY A 78 0.65 11.16 -11.47
N LEU A 79 -0.09 10.38 -10.68
CA LEU A 79 -1.42 10.76 -10.20
C LEU A 79 -1.30 11.88 -9.16
N THR A 80 -2.29 12.75 -9.11
CA THR A 80 -2.48 13.66 -7.97
C THR A 80 -3.04 12.89 -6.77
N CYS A 81 -2.92 13.44 -5.55
CA CYS A 81 -3.44 12.78 -4.35
C CYS A 81 -4.94 12.43 -4.46
N ILE A 82 -5.76 13.32 -5.05
CA ILE A 82 -7.20 13.06 -5.23
C ILE A 82 -7.43 11.89 -6.20
N GLU A 83 -6.65 11.79 -7.27
CA GLU A 83 -6.76 10.70 -8.23
C GLU A 83 -6.31 9.38 -7.62
N GLU A 84 -5.23 9.37 -6.82
CA GLU A 84 -4.82 8.20 -6.05
C GLU A 84 -5.95 7.72 -5.11
N TYR A 85 -6.58 8.63 -4.35
CA TYR A 85 -7.67 8.26 -3.44
C TYR A 85 -8.88 7.68 -4.17
N VAL A 86 -9.21 8.15 -5.37
CA VAL A 86 -10.28 7.54 -6.19
C VAL A 86 -9.92 6.10 -6.60
N VAL A 87 -8.65 5.82 -6.89
CA VAL A 87 -8.19 4.44 -7.18
C VAL A 87 -8.27 3.56 -5.92
N LEU A 88 -7.83 4.08 -4.77
CA LEU A 88 -7.90 3.38 -3.49
C LEU A 88 -9.35 3.10 -3.05
N GLU A 89 -10.27 4.03 -3.30
CA GLU A 89 -11.71 3.84 -3.05
C GLU A 89 -12.24 2.64 -3.82
N GLU A 90 -11.93 2.53 -5.12
CA GLU A 90 -12.35 1.38 -5.92
C GLU A 90 -11.72 0.06 -5.43
N LEU A 91 -10.43 0.07 -5.06
CA LEU A 91 -9.77 -1.11 -4.48
C LEU A 91 -10.46 -1.57 -3.19
N ALA A 92 -10.84 -0.63 -2.32
CA ALA A 92 -11.50 -0.91 -1.05
C ALA A 92 -12.91 -1.51 -1.20
N THR A 93 -13.55 -1.37 -2.37
CA THR A 93 -14.83 -2.06 -2.65
C THR A 93 -14.69 -3.58 -2.72
N GLY A 94 -13.47 -4.08 -3.02
CA GLY A 94 -13.18 -5.51 -3.03
C GLY A 94 -12.84 -6.02 -1.64
N ASP A 95 -11.86 -5.40 -0.98
CA ASP A 95 -11.49 -5.69 0.40
C ASP A 95 -10.73 -4.50 1.01
N ALA A 96 -11.23 -3.98 2.13
CA ALA A 96 -10.67 -2.78 2.77
C ALA A 96 -9.29 -3.02 3.41
N ALA A 97 -9.02 -4.23 3.93
CA ALA A 97 -7.74 -4.56 4.55
C ALA A 97 -6.66 -4.72 3.48
N LEU A 98 -6.95 -5.38 2.37
CA LEU A 98 -6.05 -5.50 1.23
C LEU A 98 -5.79 -4.16 0.55
N ALA A 99 -6.81 -3.30 0.37
CA ALA A 99 -6.60 -1.94 -0.11
C ALA A 99 -5.70 -1.15 0.84
N THR A 100 -5.90 -1.28 2.15
CA THR A 100 -5.03 -0.68 3.18
C THR A 100 -3.58 -1.20 3.06
N ARG A 101 -3.38 -2.48 2.77
CA ARG A 101 -2.03 -3.03 2.55
C ARG A 101 -1.35 -2.41 1.33
N LEU A 102 -2.09 -2.16 0.25
CA LEU A 102 -1.54 -1.49 -0.93
C LEU A 102 -1.16 -0.03 -0.66
N PHE A 103 -1.85 0.63 0.27
CA PHE A 103 -1.52 2.00 0.71
C PHE A 103 -0.33 2.05 1.71
N ILE A 104 -0.33 1.19 2.72
CA ILE A 104 0.66 1.23 3.80
C ILE A 104 2.01 0.64 3.38
N THR A 105 2.02 -0.39 2.53
CA THR A 105 3.27 -1.03 2.08
C THR A 105 4.25 -0.04 1.45
N PRO A 106 3.87 0.80 0.47
CA PRO A 106 4.78 1.78 -0.12
C PRO A 106 5.11 2.98 0.80
N LEU A 107 4.30 3.25 1.83
CA LEU A 107 4.38 4.49 2.64
C LEU A 107 5.78 4.71 3.26
N VAL A 108 6.41 3.67 3.79
CA VAL A 108 7.73 3.77 4.42
C VAL A 108 8.84 4.09 3.41
N PHE A 109 8.70 3.59 2.18
CA PHE A 109 9.64 3.85 1.09
C PHE A 109 9.45 5.25 0.51
N LEU A 110 8.20 5.71 0.46
CA LEU A 110 7.87 7.09 0.14
C LEU A 110 8.47 8.06 1.17
N TYR A 111 8.44 7.73 2.47
CA TYR A 111 9.12 8.54 3.49
C TYR A 111 10.63 8.54 3.32
N ALA A 112 11.24 7.38 3.05
CA ALA A 112 12.67 7.31 2.75
C ALA A 112 13.06 8.24 1.58
N TYR A 113 12.23 8.29 0.54
CA TYR A 113 12.42 9.23 -0.57
C TYR A 113 12.24 10.70 -0.16
N ASN A 114 11.13 11.02 0.51
CA ASN A 114 10.77 12.40 0.85
C ASN A 114 11.68 13.04 1.91
N LEU A 115 12.39 12.24 2.72
CA LEU A 115 13.40 12.75 3.65
C LEU A 115 14.63 13.32 2.93
N GLY A 116 14.88 12.95 1.67
CA GLY A 116 15.91 13.55 0.83
C GLY A 116 17.35 13.12 1.12
N SER A 117 17.57 12.14 2.01
CA SER A 117 18.91 11.53 2.18
C SER A 117 19.20 10.61 0.98
N PRO A 118 20.36 10.80 0.29
CA PRO A 118 20.76 9.91 -0.80
C PRO A 118 20.83 8.44 -0.38
N GLU A 119 21.32 8.17 0.82
CA GLU A 119 21.43 6.81 1.37
C GLU A 119 20.05 6.16 1.53
N LEU A 120 19.07 6.87 2.10
CA LEU A 120 17.70 6.36 2.24
C LEU A 120 17.03 6.12 0.88
N ILE A 121 17.30 6.99 -0.10
CA ILE A 121 16.78 6.82 -1.46
C ILE A 121 17.41 5.58 -2.12
N GLU A 122 18.73 5.45 -2.08
CA GLU A 122 19.48 4.39 -2.76
C GLU A 122 19.28 3.01 -2.12
N GLU A 123 19.18 2.94 -0.79
CA GLU A 123 19.09 1.67 -0.07
C GLU A 123 17.64 1.20 0.16
N LEU A 124 16.67 2.11 0.27
CA LEU A 124 15.28 1.77 0.61
C LEU A 124 14.29 2.09 -0.51
N ALA A 125 14.19 3.36 -0.91
CA ALA A 125 13.13 3.79 -1.83
C ALA A 125 13.32 3.22 -3.24
N ALA A 126 14.49 3.41 -3.82
CA ALA A 126 14.77 2.98 -5.18
C ALA A 126 14.74 1.46 -5.35
N PRO A 127 15.32 0.63 -4.45
CA PRO A 127 15.23 -0.82 -4.57
C PRO A 127 13.79 -1.36 -4.46
N PHE A 128 12.96 -0.72 -3.62
CA PHE A 128 11.54 -1.07 -3.54
C PHE A 128 10.83 -0.74 -4.86
N TYR A 129 10.84 0.51 -5.30
CA TYR A 129 10.08 0.95 -6.48
C TYR A 129 10.65 0.43 -7.81
N ARG A 130 11.91 0.04 -7.89
CA ARG A 130 12.49 -0.61 -9.08
C ARG A 130 12.27 -2.12 -9.12
N GLY A 131 11.51 -2.68 -8.17
CA GLY A 131 11.22 -4.12 -8.11
C GLY A 131 12.42 -5.00 -7.74
N GLN A 132 13.50 -4.41 -7.22
CA GLN A 132 14.73 -5.14 -6.84
C GLN A 132 14.55 -5.92 -5.54
N ARG A 133 13.57 -5.52 -4.71
CA ARG A 133 13.19 -6.17 -3.45
C ARG A 133 11.71 -6.54 -3.46
N PRO A 134 11.30 -7.56 -4.25
CA PRO A 134 9.90 -7.95 -4.40
C PRO A 134 9.33 -8.60 -3.12
N ASP A 135 10.20 -9.06 -2.23
CA ASP A 135 9.89 -9.63 -0.92
C ASP A 135 9.59 -8.58 0.16
N TRP A 136 9.87 -7.30 -0.11
CA TRP A 136 9.68 -6.24 0.87
C TRP A 136 8.23 -5.82 1.02
N LEU A 137 7.80 -5.79 2.29
CA LEU A 137 6.52 -5.27 2.74
C LEU A 137 6.76 -4.19 3.79
N GLY A 138 6.12 -3.04 3.62
CA GLY A 138 6.20 -1.93 4.57
C GLY A 138 5.21 -2.08 5.73
N CYS A 139 5.56 -1.48 6.86
CA CYS A 139 4.71 -1.37 8.04
C CYS A 139 5.02 -0.04 8.75
N PHE A 140 4.00 0.63 9.25
CA PHE A 140 4.15 1.85 10.02
C PHE A 140 3.89 1.60 11.50
N ALA A 141 4.94 1.20 12.22
CA ALA A 141 4.90 0.90 13.64
C ALA A 141 5.01 2.18 14.47
N ILE A 142 3.86 2.82 14.74
CA ILE A 142 3.80 4.10 15.47
C ILE A 142 3.14 3.97 16.85
N THR A 143 2.13 3.10 17.00
CA THR A 143 1.39 2.91 18.27
C THR A 143 2.00 1.81 19.13
N ASP A 144 1.74 1.86 20.44
CA ASP A 144 2.05 0.79 21.38
C ASP A 144 0.81 0.39 22.22
N ALA A 145 0.97 -0.58 23.13
CA ALA A 145 -0.13 -1.12 23.93
C ALA A 145 -0.87 -0.06 24.78
N ASN A 146 -0.20 1.03 25.16
CA ASN A 146 -0.73 2.09 26.02
C ASN A 146 -0.93 3.42 25.26
N HIS A 147 -0.41 3.54 24.04
CA HIS A 147 -0.38 4.80 23.29
C HIS A 147 -0.92 4.63 21.86
N GLY A 148 -2.18 5.04 21.67
CA GLY A 148 -2.83 5.18 20.36
C GLY A 148 -2.96 6.64 19.96
N SER A 149 -3.91 7.35 20.57
CA SER A 149 -4.13 8.79 20.31
C SER A 149 -3.03 9.69 20.89
N ASP A 150 -2.35 9.25 21.96
CA ASP A 150 -1.22 9.96 22.57
C ASP A 150 0.12 9.34 22.15
N VAL A 151 0.34 9.31 20.83
CA VAL A 151 1.49 8.60 20.23
C VAL A 151 2.85 9.21 20.59
N ILE A 152 2.88 10.49 20.98
CA ILE A 152 4.12 11.19 21.36
C ILE A 152 4.68 10.62 22.68
N ALA A 153 3.82 10.06 23.53
CA ALA A 153 4.22 9.41 24.78
C ALA A 153 4.70 7.95 24.60
N ALA A 154 4.78 7.43 23.37
CA ALA A 154 5.21 6.05 23.11
C ALA A 154 6.56 5.72 23.77
N HIS A 155 6.66 4.54 24.38
CA HIS A 155 7.79 4.17 25.26
C HIS A 155 8.83 3.25 24.59
N THR A 156 8.77 3.07 23.27
CA THR A 156 9.74 2.26 22.54
C THR A 156 11.14 2.83 22.71
N ARG A 157 11.99 2.10 23.44
CA ARG A 157 13.34 2.57 23.78
C ARG A 157 14.26 2.42 22.58
N ILE A 158 14.98 3.50 22.26
CA ILE A 158 16.05 3.50 21.27
C ILE A 158 17.36 3.72 22.03
N PHE A 159 18.27 2.77 21.91
CA PHE A 159 19.61 2.89 22.47
C PHE A 159 20.58 3.24 21.35
N PRO A 160 21.36 4.34 21.46
CA PRO A 160 22.39 4.64 20.50
C PRO A 160 23.39 3.47 20.44
N ARG A 161 23.61 2.92 19.25
CA ARG A 161 24.80 2.10 19.00
C ARG A 161 25.93 3.06 18.62
N THR A 162 26.93 3.17 19.48
CA THR A 162 28.26 3.58 19.03
C THR A 162 28.86 2.38 18.33
N ASN A 163 29.17 2.50 17.03
CA ASN A 163 29.99 1.49 16.36
C ASN A 163 31.32 1.46 17.10
N GLY A 164 31.62 0.35 17.78
CA GLY A 164 32.88 0.18 18.49
C GLY A 164 34.04 0.36 17.50
N SER A 165 35.00 1.19 17.90
CA SER A 165 36.33 1.29 17.27
C SER A 165 37.10 -0.01 17.40
#